data_AF-A0A7Y2GAM3-F1
#
_entry.id   AF-A0A7Y2GAM3-F1
#
_cell.length_a   1.000
_cell.length_b   1.000
_cell.length_c   1.000
_cell.angle_alpha   90.00
_cell.angle_beta   90.00
_cell.angle_gamma   90.00
#
_symmetry.space_group_name_H-M   'P 1'
#
loop_
_entity.id
_entity.type
_entity.pdbx_description
1 polymer ?
#
loop_
_entity_poly.entity_id
_entity_poly.type
_entity_poly.pdbx_seq_one_letter_code
_entity_poly.pdbx_strand_id
1 'polypeptide(L)'
;MAIPRTFIVVLGLAITGCVESAEVDTSTAAEPEVLYFETVGIGQSGRLADTTEVVLRSADEWHVMRDSLRTVEPFRPVDFSQTMLLLAVLPQSSGGYRIQFESVEAVGDQILASYVVYAPAPDCLTLMALTLPYEVVAVRRAAGQVSFRRRVELESCSAD
;
A
#
# COMPACT_ATOMS: atom_id res chain seq x y z
N MET A 1 67.50 -54.56 22.57
CA MET A 1 66.67 -54.12 23.71
C MET A 1 66.72 -52.59 23.74
N ALA A 2 65.54 -51.96 23.80
CA ALA A 2 65.29 -50.52 24.03
C ALA A 2 65.60 -49.47 22.92
N ILE A 3 64.51 -49.07 22.25
CA ILE A 3 64.14 -47.76 21.66
C ILE A 3 63.98 -46.72 22.82
N PRO A 4 63.82 -45.36 22.70
CA PRO A 4 63.73 -44.40 21.56
C PRO A 4 64.50 -43.04 21.75
N ARG A 5 64.44 -42.16 20.73
CA ARG A 5 63.77 -40.82 20.75
C ARG A 5 64.43 -39.87 19.73
N THR A 6 63.82 -39.71 18.56
CA THR A 6 62.99 -38.55 18.20
C THR A 6 63.83 -37.45 17.53
N PHE A 7 63.61 -37.17 16.24
CA PHE A 7 63.58 -35.79 15.73
C PHE A 7 62.85 -35.73 14.37
N ILE A 8 61.56 -35.41 14.49
CA ILE A 8 60.76 -34.49 13.67
C ILE A 8 60.96 -34.53 12.14
N VAL A 9 59.95 -35.10 11.48
CA VAL A 9 59.60 -34.97 10.06
C VAL A 9 59.04 -33.56 9.81
N VAL A 10 59.64 -32.80 8.91
CA VAL A 10 59.04 -31.56 8.36
C VAL A 10 58.24 -31.95 7.12
N LEU A 11 56.92 -32.01 7.30
CA LEU A 11 55.92 -32.24 6.27
C LEU A 11 55.63 -30.89 5.58
N GLY A 12 56.07 -30.73 4.33
CA GLY A 12 55.71 -29.59 3.49
C GLY A 12 54.26 -29.67 3.04
N LEU A 13 53.38 -28.88 3.66
CA LEU A 13 51.98 -28.73 3.26
C LEU A 13 51.90 -27.75 2.09
N ALA A 14 51.57 -28.25 0.90
CA ALA A 14 51.14 -27.44 -0.23
C ALA A 14 49.68 -27.03 0.00
N ILE A 15 49.45 -25.74 0.29
CA ILE A 15 48.11 -25.16 0.37
C ILE A 15 47.79 -24.46 -0.96
N THR A 16 47.31 -25.25 -1.92
CA THR A 16 46.55 -24.74 -3.06
C THR A 16 45.14 -24.45 -2.56
N GLY A 17 44.96 -23.27 -1.96
CA GLY A 17 43.64 -22.79 -1.57
C GLY A 17 42.97 -22.08 -2.74
N CYS A 18 42.07 -22.77 -3.45
CA CYS A 18 41.04 -22.07 -4.22
C CYS A 18 40.15 -21.33 -3.22
N VAL A 19 40.17 -20.01 -3.24
CA VAL A 19 39.16 -19.22 -2.54
C VAL A 19 37.87 -19.37 -3.34
N GLU A 20 37.01 -20.29 -2.89
CA GLU A 20 35.63 -20.39 -3.34
C GLU A 20 34.95 -19.08 -2.93
N SER A 21 34.86 -18.13 -3.86
CA SER A 21 34.14 -16.90 -3.64
C SER A 21 32.67 -17.28 -3.53
N ALA A 22 32.17 -17.31 -2.30
CA ALA A 22 30.74 -17.32 -2.06
C ALA A 22 30.14 -16.16 -2.85
N GLU A 23 29.36 -16.50 -3.86
CA GLU A 23 28.58 -15.56 -4.64
C GLU A 23 27.65 -14.88 -3.63
N VAL A 24 27.92 -13.60 -3.34
CA VAL A 24 26.97 -12.76 -2.64
C VAL A 24 25.81 -12.62 -3.60
N ASP A 25 24.81 -13.49 -3.41
CA ASP A 25 23.49 -13.37 -4.00
C ASP A 25 22.97 -11.99 -3.58
N THR A 26 23.24 -11.02 -4.44
CA THR A 26 22.66 -9.69 -4.35
C THR A 26 21.21 -9.93 -4.71
N SER A 27 20.42 -10.28 -3.69
CA SER A 27 18.98 -10.23 -3.73
C SER A 27 18.63 -8.81 -4.12
N THR A 28 18.41 -8.62 -5.42
CA THR A 28 17.88 -7.40 -5.99
C THR A 28 16.54 -7.18 -5.30
N ALA A 29 16.53 -6.33 -4.29
CA ALA A 29 15.29 -5.80 -3.75
C ALA A 29 14.55 -5.23 -4.96
N ALA A 30 13.39 -5.82 -5.28
CA ALA A 30 12.60 -5.37 -6.41
C ALA A 30 12.36 -3.86 -6.26
N GLU A 31 12.81 -3.08 -7.23
CA GLU A 31 12.57 -1.64 -7.19
C GLU A 31 11.05 -1.40 -7.28
N PRO A 32 10.49 -0.47 -6.49
CA PRO A 32 9.08 -0.19 -6.53
C PRO A 32 8.68 0.39 -7.90
N GLU A 33 7.78 -0.31 -8.60
CA GLU A 33 7.10 0.21 -9.79
C GLU A 33 5.93 1.10 -9.34
N VAL A 34 5.96 2.38 -9.73
CA VAL A 34 4.84 3.30 -9.46
C VAL A 34 3.68 2.99 -10.42
N LEU A 35 2.53 2.63 -9.87
CA LEU A 35 1.29 2.45 -10.60
C LEU A 35 0.49 3.76 -10.57
N TYR A 36 0.43 4.43 -11.72
CA TYR A 36 -0.43 5.61 -11.88
C TYR A 36 -1.90 5.25 -11.67
N PHE A 37 -2.63 6.20 -11.09
CA PHE A 37 -4.05 6.06 -10.81
C PHE A 37 -4.83 7.34 -11.13
N GLU A 38 -6.13 7.18 -11.34
CA GLU A 38 -7.06 8.27 -11.57
C GLU A 38 -8.22 8.20 -10.58
N THR A 39 -8.67 9.35 -10.07
CA THR A 39 -9.86 9.40 -9.22
C THR A 39 -11.12 9.08 -10.02
N VAL A 40 -11.86 8.07 -9.55
CA VAL A 40 -13.16 7.63 -10.11
C VAL A 40 -14.32 8.34 -9.42
N GLY A 41 -14.19 8.58 -8.12
CA GLY A 41 -15.14 9.37 -7.36
C GLY A 41 -14.70 9.58 -5.92
N ILE A 42 -15.23 10.65 -5.34
CA ILE A 42 -15.06 11.04 -3.94
C ILE A 42 -16.43 11.28 -3.34
N GLY A 43 -16.54 11.13 -2.02
CA GLY A 43 -17.77 11.52 -1.35
C GLY A 43 -17.63 11.51 0.16
N GLN A 44 -18.74 11.87 0.82
CA GLN A 44 -18.82 12.11 2.26
C GLN A 44 -19.98 11.34 2.92
N SER A 45 -20.69 10.51 2.15
CA SER A 45 -21.90 9.84 2.59
C SER A 45 -21.99 8.40 2.09
N GLY A 46 -22.59 7.53 2.88
CA GLY A 46 -22.73 6.12 2.55
C GLY A 46 -23.44 5.35 3.64
N ARG A 47 -23.32 4.02 3.62
CA ARG A 47 -24.01 3.10 4.55
C ARG A 47 -23.07 2.13 5.26
N LEU A 48 -21.75 2.24 5.04
CA LEU A 48 -20.77 1.39 5.70
C LEU A 48 -20.58 1.83 7.15
N ALA A 49 -20.62 0.88 8.07
CA ALA A 49 -20.48 1.14 9.50
C ALA A 49 -19.01 1.16 9.95
N ASP A 50 -18.15 0.45 9.22
CA ASP A 50 -16.74 0.24 9.56
C ASP A 50 -15.80 0.83 8.51
N THR A 51 -14.55 1.05 8.91
CA THR A 51 -13.47 1.39 7.97
C THR A 51 -13.36 0.27 6.94
N THR A 52 -13.43 0.63 5.67
CA THR A 52 -13.37 -0.33 4.56
C THR A 52 -12.23 0.04 3.62
N GLU A 53 -11.30 -0.89 3.44
CA GLU A 53 -10.22 -0.81 2.46
C GLU A 53 -10.33 -2.03 1.55
N VAL A 54 -10.59 -1.82 0.26
CA VAL A 54 -10.92 -2.92 -0.64
C VAL A 54 -10.40 -2.70 -2.05
N VAL A 55 -10.05 -3.82 -2.68
CA VAL A 55 -9.70 -3.89 -4.10
C VAL A 55 -10.87 -4.50 -4.84
N LEU A 56 -11.34 -3.82 -5.88
CA LEU A 56 -12.43 -4.29 -6.72
C LEU A 56 -11.87 -4.58 -8.11
N ARG A 57 -11.90 -5.84 -8.52
CA ARG A 57 -11.32 -6.35 -9.77
C ARG A 57 -12.36 -6.68 -10.83
N SER A 58 -13.65 -6.54 -10.53
CA SER A 58 -14.73 -6.77 -11.49
C SER A 58 -15.84 -5.73 -11.39
N ALA A 59 -16.61 -5.63 -12.48
CA ALA A 59 -17.78 -4.77 -12.53
C ALA A 59 -18.86 -5.19 -11.51
N ASP A 60 -18.99 -6.48 -11.20
CA ASP A 60 -19.96 -7.01 -10.25
C ASP A 60 -19.59 -6.64 -8.80
N GLU A 61 -18.32 -6.82 -8.43
CA GLU A 61 -17.79 -6.37 -7.13
C GLU A 61 -18.00 -4.85 -6.96
N TRP A 62 -17.71 -4.09 -8.02
CA TRP A 62 -17.95 -2.65 -8.00
C TRP A 62 -19.43 -2.29 -7.91
N HIS A 63 -20.32 -3.01 -8.60
CA HIS A 63 -21.75 -2.77 -8.53
C HIS A 63 -22.28 -2.94 -7.11
N VAL A 64 -21.92 -4.04 -6.43
CA VAL A 64 -22.31 -4.28 -5.04
C VAL A 64 -21.75 -3.21 -4.10
N MET A 65 -20.48 -2.85 -4.25
CA MET A 65 -19.84 -1.84 -3.39
C MET A 65 -20.43 -0.44 -3.60
N ARG A 66 -20.63 -0.04 -4.85
CA ARG A 66 -21.20 1.26 -5.25
C ARG A 66 -22.52 1.56 -4.55
N ASP A 67 -23.39 0.57 -4.37
CA ASP A 67 -24.70 0.77 -3.73
C ASP A 67 -24.60 1.16 -2.25
N SER A 68 -23.47 0.85 -1.62
CA SER A 68 -23.17 1.26 -0.23
C SER A 68 -22.62 2.68 -0.14
N LEU A 69 -22.13 3.22 -1.26
CA LEU A 69 -21.63 4.58 -1.37
C LEU A 69 -22.74 5.51 -1.86
N ARG A 70 -22.90 6.66 -1.21
CA ARG A 70 -23.82 7.70 -1.67
C ARG A 70 -22.97 8.82 -2.25
N THR A 71 -23.02 8.95 -3.57
CA THR A 71 -22.35 10.03 -4.31
C THR A 71 -23.39 11.01 -4.83
N VAL A 72 -23.03 12.29 -4.90
CA VAL A 72 -23.87 13.33 -5.53
C VAL A 72 -23.66 13.30 -7.04
N GLU A 73 -22.40 13.18 -7.46
CA GLU A 73 -22.01 13.06 -8.86
C GLU A 73 -21.89 11.58 -9.29
N PRO A 74 -22.25 11.23 -10.53
CA PRO A 74 -22.04 9.89 -11.03
C PRO A 74 -20.55 9.54 -11.07
N PHE A 75 -20.23 8.31 -10.66
CA PHE A 75 -18.88 7.78 -10.81
C PHE A 75 -18.45 7.74 -12.28
N ARG A 76 -17.17 8.00 -12.53
CA ARG A 76 -16.57 7.80 -13.85
C ARG A 76 -16.74 6.33 -14.28
N PRO A 77 -17.05 6.05 -15.56
CA PRO A 77 -17.02 4.68 -16.09
C PRO A 77 -15.62 4.05 -15.98
N VAL A 78 -15.57 2.75 -15.71
CA VAL A 78 -14.32 2.00 -15.49
C VAL A 78 -14.30 0.78 -16.38
N ASP A 79 -13.20 0.57 -17.12
CA ASP A 79 -12.96 -0.65 -17.88
C ASP A 79 -12.13 -1.64 -17.04
N PHE A 80 -12.82 -2.60 -16.43
CA PHE A 80 -12.19 -3.63 -15.59
C PHE A 80 -11.32 -4.63 -16.37
N SER A 81 -11.35 -4.63 -17.71
CA SER A 81 -10.42 -5.47 -18.48
C SER A 81 -8.97 -4.97 -18.35
N GLN A 82 -8.79 -3.67 -18.12
CA GLN A 82 -7.48 -3.01 -18.01
C GLN A 82 -7.20 -2.42 -16.64
N THR A 83 -8.22 -2.25 -15.80
CA THR A 83 -8.10 -1.58 -14.51
C THR A 83 -8.67 -2.40 -13.35
N MET A 84 -8.26 -2.04 -12.15
CA MET A 84 -8.90 -2.41 -10.89
C MET A 84 -9.14 -1.14 -10.07
N LEU A 85 -10.09 -1.18 -9.15
CA LEU A 85 -10.37 -0.06 -8.26
C LEU A 85 -9.79 -0.31 -6.87
N LEU A 86 -9.26 0.75 -6.28
CA LEU A 86 -8.94 0.81 -4.86
C LEU A 86 -9.93 1.77 -4.19
N LEU A 87 -10.50 1.34 -3.08
CA LEU A 87 -11.44 2.11 -2.30
C LEU A 87 -10.97 2.17 -0.85
N ALA A 88 -10.89 3.38 -0.32
CA ALA A 88 -10.72 3.63 1.11
C ALA A 88 -11.93 4.41 1.63
N VAL A 89 -12.54 3.90 2.70
CA VAL A 89 -13.71 4.47 3.37
C VAL A 89 -13.45 4.54 4.86
N LEU A 90 -13.76 5.67 5.48
CA LEU A 90 -13.55 5.86 6.91
C LEU A 90 -14.76 6.57 7.55
N PRO A 91 -15.62 5.87 8.29
CA PRO A 91 -16.69 6.51 9.06
C PRO A 91 -16.13 7.50 10.10
N GLN A 92 -16.75 8.68 10.20
CA GLN A 92 -16.32 9.76 11.10
C GLN A 92 -17.49 10.35 11.87
N SER A 93 -17.22 10.86 13.08
CA SER A 93 -18.23 11.46 13.97
C SER A 93 -18.51 12.94 13.73
N SER A 94 -17.77 13.57 12.82
CA SER A 94 -17.97 14.95 12.39
C SER A 94 -17.65 15.11 10.91
N GLY A 95 -18.03 16.26 10.35
CA GLY A 95 -17.61 16.68 9.01
C GLY A 95 -16.20 17.26 8.97
N GLY A 96 -15.71 17.53 7.76
CA GLY A 96 -14.39 18.13 7.52
C GLY A 96 -13.28 17.13 7.20
N TYR A 97 -13.57 15.84 7.24
CA TYR A 97 -12.60 14.81 6.87
C TYR A 97 -12.54 14.60 5.35
N ARG A 98 -11.35 14.29 4.85
CA ARG A 98 -11.13 13.93 3.44
C ARG A 98 -10.14 12.78 3.34
N ILE A 99 -10.36 11.89 2.38
CA ILE A 99 -9.42 10.83 2.03
C ILE A 99 -8.76 11.19 0.71
N GLN A 100 -7.46 10.94 0.60
CA GLN A 100 -6.71 11.09 -0.64
C GLN A 100 -5.69 9.97 -0.81
N PHE A 101 -5.76 9.21 -1.89
CA PHE A 101 -4.66 8.34 -2.32
C PHE A 101 -3.47 9.18 -2.79
N GLU A 102 -2.28 8.81 -2.33
CA GLU A 102 -1.02 9.52 -2.64
C GLU A 102 -0.14 8.70 -3.57
N SER A 103 -0.03 7.39 -3.31
CA SER A 103 0.79 6.49 -4.12
C SER A 103 0.19 5.10 -4.19
N VAL A 104 0.46 4.42 -5.30
CA VAL A 104 0.25 2.98 -5.45
C VAL A 104 1.54 2.42 -6.03
N GLU A 105 2.21 1.57 -5.28
CA GLU A 105 3.55 1.06 -5.61
C GLU A 105 3.54 -0.46 -5.62
N ALA A 106 4.05 -1.07 -6.67
CA ALA A 106 4.21 -2.52 -6.78
C ALA A 106 5.67 -2.92 -6.49
N VAL A 107 5.86 -3.86 -5.57
CA VAL A 107 7.16 -4.41 -5.18
C VAL A 107 7.04 -5.94 -5.19
N GLY A 108 7.56 -6.57 -6.25
CA GLY A 108 7.34 -8.00 -6.47
C GLY A 108 5.85 -8.34 -6.58
N ASP A 109 5.37 -9.25 -5.72
CA ASP A 109 3.97 -9.69 -5.68
C ASP A 109 3.08 -8.88 -4.73
N GLN A 110 3.59 -7.77 -4.18
CA GLN A 110 2.83 -6.88 -3.31
C GLN A 110 2.58 -5.53 -3.96
N ILE A 111 1.41 -4.97 -3.68
CA ILE A 111 1.04 -3.62 -4.06
C ILE A 111 0.73 -2.85 -2.78
N LEU A 112 1.41 -1.75 -2.55
CA LEU A 112 1.17 -0.86 -1.43
C LEU A 112 0.38 0.36 -1.91
N ALA A 113 -0.84 0.51 -1.41
CA ALA A 113 -1.67 1.68 -1.66
C ALA A 113 -1.60 2.62 -0.45
N SER A 114 -0.94 3.76 -0.61
CA SER A 114 -0.80 4.77 0.43
C SER A 114 -1.87 5.85 0.28
N TYR A 115 -2.54 6.19 1.37
CA TYR A 115 -3.51 7.28 1.40
C TYR A 115 -3.44 8.06 2.71
N VAL A 116 -3.83 9.33 2.63
CA VAL A 116 -3.93 10.25 3.74
C VAL A 116 -5.39 10.50 4.08
N VAL A 117 -5.66 10.54 5.38
CA VAL A 117 -6.87 11.10 5.95
C VAL A 117 -6.53 12.50 6.42
N TYR A 118 -7.06 13.51 5.73
CA TYR A 118 -7.03 14.89 6.22
C TYR A 118 -8.13 15.03 7.26
N ALA A 119 -7.73 15.28 8.49
CA ALA A 119 -8.61 15.53 9.61
C ALA A 119 -8.65 17.04 9.89
N PRO A 120 -9.84 17.61 10.16
CA PRO A 120 -9.93 19.01 10.53
C PRO A 120 -9.16 19.23 11.84
N ALA A 121 -8.30 20.26 11.87
CA ALA A 121 -7.61 20.65 13.08
C ALA A 121 -8.58 21.22 14.14
N PRO A 122 -8.20 21.28 15.43
CA PRO A 122 -9.09 21.73 16.50
C PRO A 122 -9.63 23.17 16.36
N ASP A 123 -8.99 24.00 15.53
CA ASP A 123 -9.43 25.37 15.20
C ASP A 123 -10.55 25.40 14.15
N CYS A 124 -10.84 24.29 13.49
CA CYS A 124 -11.89 24.17 12.49
C CYS A 124 -13.30 24.11 13.11
N LEU A 125 -14.23 24.88 12.55
CA LEU A 125 -15.65 24.71 12.80
C LEU A 125 -16.17 23.49 12.01
N THR A 126 -16.45 22.39 12.69
CA THR A 126 -16.99 21.17 12.08
C THR A 126 -18.46 20.95 12.42
N LEU A 127 -19.23 20.39 11.48
CA LEU A 127 -20.58 19.91 11.77
C LEU A 127 -20.52 18.61 12.56
N MET A 128 -21.28 18.54 13.66
CA MET A 128 -21.42 17.33 14.48
C MET A 128 -22.46 16.39 13.83
N ALA A 129 -22.01 15.60 12.86
CA ALA A 129 -22.82 14.63 12.16
C ALA A 129 -21.96 13.45 11.74
N LEU A 130 -22.56 12.24 11.70
CA LEU A 130 -21.89 11.08 11.14
C LEU A 130 -21.63 11.31 9.65
N THR A 131 -20.38 11.17 9.24
CA THR A 131 -19.95 11.27 7.84
C THR A 131 -19.21 10.01 7.43
N LEU A 132 -19.10 9.83 6.12
CA LEU A 132 -18.44 8.69 5.51
C LEU A 132 -17.59 9.20 4.35
N PRO A 133 -16.45 9.85 4.65
CA PRO A 133 -15.47 10.19 3.63
C PRO A 133 -14.96 8.94 2.92
N TYR A 134 -14.89 9.01 1.60
CA TYR A 134 -14.29 7.98 0.77
C TYR A 134 -13.64 8.57 -0.47
N GLU A 135 -12.66 7.84 -1.00
CA GLU A 135 -12.15 8.01 -2.36
C GLU A 135 -12.07 6.64 -3.04
N VAL A 136 -12.45 6.61 -4.31
CA VAL A 136 -12.27 5.48 -5.22
C VAL A 136 -11.30 5.92 -6.31
N VAL A 137 -10.22 5.17 -6.51
CA VAL A 137 -9.26 5.39 -7.61
C VAL A 137 -9.17 4.18 -8.52
N ALA A 138 -9.00 4.42 -9.82
CA ALA A 138 -8.72 3.40 -10.82
C ALA A 138 -7.22 3.30 -11.04
N VAL A 139 -6.69 2.08 -10.96
CA VAL A 139 -5.29 1.74 -11.20
C VAL A 139 -5.23 0.74 -12.34
N ARG A 140 -4.15 0.74 -13.13
CA ARG A 140 -3.89 -0.35 -14.08
C ARG A 140 -3.97 -1.70 -13.37
N ARG A 141 -4.56 -2.68 -14.03
CA ARG A 141 -4.73 -4.03 -13.48
C ARG A 141 -3.35 -4.63 -13.23
N ALA A 142 -3.13 -5.11 -12.02
CA ALA A 142 -1.90 -5.77 -11.61
C ALA A 142 -2.23 -7.03 -10.80
N ALA A 143 -1.39 -8.05 -10.96
CA ALA A 143 -1.41 -9.22 -10.09
C ALA A 143 -0.70 -8.87 -8.77
N GLY A 144 -1.03 -9.60 -7.70
CA GLY A 144 -0.44 -9.39 -6.39
C GLY A 144 -1.43 -9.01 -5.31
N GLN A 145 -0.98 -9.12 -4.07
CA GLN A 145 -1.75 -8.77 -2.89
C GLN A 145 -1.64 -7.27 -2.65
N VAL A 146 -2.77 -6.57 -2.59
CA VAL A 146 -2.79 -5.15 -2.23
C VAL A 146 -2.89 -5.03 -0.71
N SER A 147 -2.04 -4.17 -0.15
CA SER A 147 -2.11 -3.71 1.23
C SER A 147 -2.29 -2.20 1.26
N PHE A 148 -2.95 -1.70 2.30
CA PHE A 148 -3.23 -0.28 2.46
C PHE A 148 -2.38 0.30 3.58
N ARG A 149 -1.81 1.47 3.33
CA ARG A 149 -1.07 2.25 4.32
C ARG A 149 -1.75 3.59 4.51
N ARG A 150 -2.42 3.72 5.66
CA ARG A 150 -3.08 4.95 6.08
C ARG A 150 -2.14 5.84 6.87
N ARG A 151 -2.14 7.13 6.57
CA ARG A 151 -1.64 8.22 7.43
C ARG A 151 -2.78 9.18 7.77
N VAL A 152 -2.63 9.94 8.86
CA VAL A 152 -3.54 11.03 9.23
C VAL A 152 -2.74 12.33 9.26
N GLU A 153 -3.27 13.37 8.64
CA GLU A 153 -2.72 14.72 8.65
C GLU A 153 -3.77 15.72 9.14
N LEU A 154 -3.36 16.70 9.95
CA LEU A 154 -4.25 17.75 10.44
C LEU A 154 -4.24 18.90 9.44
N GLU A 155 -5.41 19.31 8.96
CA GLU A 155 -5.59 20.44 8.06
C GLU A 155 -6.13 21.64 8.86
N SER A 156 -5.38 22.75 8.91
CA SER A 156 -5.79 23.97 9.61
C SER A 156 -6.85 24.72 8.82
N CYS A 157 -7.81 25.32 9.52
CA CYS A 157 -8.84 26.17 8.90
C CYS A 157 -8.52 27.66 8.99
N SER A 158 -7.45 28.01 9.70
CA SER A 158 -6.82 29.33 9.64
C SER A 158 -5.96 29.40 8.38
N ALA A 159 -6.29 30.31 7.47
CA ALA A 159 -5.44 30.64 6.32
C ALA A 159 -4.17 31.32 6.83
N ASP A 160 -3.00 30.78 6.45
CA ASP A 160 -1.72 31.50 6.55
C ASP A 160 -1.66 32.68 5.56
#